data_AF-A0A318QIM4-F1
#
_entry.id   AF-A0A318QIM4-F1
#
_cell.length_a   1.000
_cell.length_b   1.000
_cell.length_c   1.000
_cell.angle_alpha   90.00
_cell.angle_beta   90.00
_cell.angle_gamma   90.00
#
_symmetry.space_group_name_H-M   'P 1'
#
loop_
_entity.id
_entity.type
_entity.pdbx_description
1 polymer ?
#
loop_
_entity_poly.entity_id
_entity_poly.type
_entity_poly.pdbx_seq_one_letter_code
_entity_poly.pdbx_strand_id
1 'polypeptide(L)'
;MAALRAESRSFWNWLKEPMSDPVRKAGRDENGRFLRTEMDDGAIVLGTLDLKGRQLRLQVNSKERAERGRAMLQVGLGDLVRAPLTQIMTPAQAMEDRGTTPGREVSPELQIPPEEEARIIGQMLERHYRQVLDEPVPALGDMTPRQAVLTASGRKKVAIWLKDIENTTVRAQGSGGAMAAYDFGWMWHELGIIRLRK
;
A
#
# COMPACT_ATOMS: atom_id res chain seq x y z
N MET A 1 5.97 18.29 15.34
CA MET A 1 5.35 18.99 14.18
C MET A 1 5.37 18.04 13.00
N ALA A 2 4.21 17.79 12.40
CA ALA A 2 4.09 16.91 11.24
C ALA A 2 5.06 17.31 10.10
N ALA A 3 5.87 16.37 9.63
CA ALA A 3 6.79 16.61 8.52
C ALA A 3 6.06 16.46 7.18
N LEU A 4 5.77 17.57 6.51
CA LEU A 4 5.36 17.58 5.11
C LEU A 4 6.62 17.69 4.24
N ARG A 5 6.85 16.70 3.37
CA ARG A 5 7.94 16.73 2.40
C ARG A 5 7.36 16.99 1.01
N ALA A 6 7.84 18.02 0.34
CA ALA A 6 7.46 18.32 -1.03
C ALA A 6 8.14 17.35 -1.99
N GLU A 7 7.36 16.69 -2.83
CA GLU A 7 7.85 15.92 -3.98
C GLU A 7 7.81 16.77 -5.26
N SER A 8 6.86 17.70 -5.32
CA SER A 8 6.73 18.69 -6.38
C SER A 8 6.09 19.97 -5.84
N ARG A 9 5.92 20.98 -6.71
CA ARG A 9 5.28 22.26 -6.35
C ARG A 9 3.82 22.13 -5.92
N SER A 10 3.16 21.03 -6.25
CA SER A 10 1.74 20.80 -5.98
C SER A 10 1.46 19.45 -5.31
N PHE A 11 2.50 18.75 -4.84
CA PHE A 11 2.37 17.44 -4.21
C PHE A 11 3.31 17.28 -3.03
N TRP A 12 2.75 16.85 -1.89
CA TRP A 12 3.48 16.64 -0.64
C TRP A 12 3.15 15.28 -0.03
N ASN A 13 4.18 14.64 0.51
CA ASN A 13 4.08 13.45 1.34
C ASN A 13 4.03 13.87 2.82
N TRP A 14 2.99 13.44 3.53
CA TRP A 14 2.90 13.64 4.98
C TRP A 14 3.54 12.47 5.70
N LEU A 15 4.62 12.73 6.45
CA LEU A 15 5.48 11.71 7.03
C LEU A 15 5.27 11.56 8.54
N LYS A 16 5.56 10.35 9.03
CA LYS A 16 5.68 10.09 10.47
C LYS A 16 6.96 10.75 11.01
N GLU A 17 6.84 11.43 12.16
CA GLU A 17 8.01 11.96 12.87
C GLU A 17 8.90 10.83 13.43
N PRO A 18 10.23 10.93 13.29
CA PRO A 18 11.17 9.88 13.72
C PRO A 18 11.20 9.63 15.24
N MET A 19 10.76 10.59 16.08
CA MET A 19 10.77 10.45 17.55
C MET A 19 9.44 10.01 18.18
N SER A 20 8.41 9.71 17.38
CA SER A 20 7.14 9.23 17.94
C SER A 20 7.16 7.70 18.04
N ASP A 21 6.91 7.19 19.25
CA ASP A 21 6.78 5.79 19.69
C ASP A 21 6.36 4.78 18.59
N PRO A 22 6.71 3.48 18.73
CA PRO A 22 6.28 2.45 17.79
C PRO A 22 4.77 2.58 17.56
N VAL A 23 4.39 2.75 16.30
CA VAL A 23 2.98 2.91 15.92
C VAL A 23 2.26 1.66 16.43
N ARG A 24 1.30 1.84 17.35
CA ARG A 24 0.29 0.82 17.61
C ARG A 24 -0.28 0.42 16.25
N LYS A 25 -0.07 -0.85 15.90
CA LYS A 25 -0.49 -1.49 14.64
C LYS A 25 -1.82 -0.88 14.22
N ALA A 26 -1.81 -0.04 13.19
CA ALA A 26 -3.04 0.53 12.65
C ALA A 26 -3.95 -0.64 12.27
N GLY A 27 -5.25 -0.52 12.57
CA GLY A 27 -6.23 -1.61 12.58
C GLY A 27 -6.06 -2.58 11.42
N ARG A 28 -5.91 -3.85 11.78
CA ARG A 28 -5.92 -4.98 10.85
C ARG A 28 -7.28 -4.98 10.15
N ASP A 29 -7.31 -5.00 8.82
CA ASP A 29 -8.49 -5.53 8.15
C ASP A 29 -8.60 -7.04 8.46
N GLU A 30 -9.76 -7.63 8.19
CA GLU A 30 -10.04 -9.06 8.41
C GLU A 30 -9.04 -10.01 7.73
N ASN A 31 -8.25 -9.48 6.79
CA ASN A 31 -7.24 -10.20 6.01
C ASN A 31 -5.79 -9.90 6.45
N GLY A 32 -5.59 -9.12 7.52
CA GLY A 32 -4.26 -8.80 8.06
C GLY A 32 -3.38 -7.95 7.15
N ARG A 33 -3.97 -7.16 6.25
CA ARG A 33 -3.23 -6.38 5.25
C ARG A 33 -2.60 -5.15 5.89
N PHE A 34 -1.28 -5.05 5.79
CA PHE A 34 -0.53 -3.82 6.05
C PHE A 34 -0.23 -3.13 4.71
N LEU A 35 -1.06 -2.18 4.28
CA LEU A 35 -0.66 -1.23 3.24
C LEU A 35 0.16 -0.11 3.91
N ARG A 36 1.44 -0.40 4.14
CA ARG A 36 2.41 0.59 4.61
C ARG A 36 3.07 1.21 3.37
N THR A 37 2.74 2.46 3.10
CA THR A 37 3.46 3.25 2.09
C THR A 37 4.69 3.84 2.77
N GLU A 38 5.86 3.46 2.29
CA GLU A 38 7.16 3.98 2.74
C GLU A 38 7.82 4.75 1.61
N MET A 39 8.60 5.77 1.95
CA MET A 39 9.51 6.41 1.01
C MET A 39 10.83 5.61 0.92
N ASP A 40 11.64 5.89 -0.09
CA ASP A 40 12.94 5.23 -0.32
C ASP A 40 13.91 5.36 0.87
N ASP A 41 13.74 6.39 1.71
CA ASP A 41 14.51 6.62 2.94
C ASP A 41 13.94 5.90 4.18
N GLY A 42 12.92 5.06 4.00
CA GLY A 42 12.25 4.30 5.07
C GLY A 42 11.25 5.12 5.89
N ALA A 43 11.01 6.39 5.55
CA ALA A 43 10.01 7.20 6.22
C ALA A 43 8.59 6.71 5.90
N ILE A 44 7.76 6.59 6.94
CA ILE A 44 6.38 6.14 6.80
C ILE A 44 5.51 7.28 6.30
N VAL A 45 4.83 7.08 5.17
CA VAL A 45 3.84 8.00 4.63
C VAL A 45 2.51 7.81 5.36
N LEU A 46 2.08 8.84 6.07
CA LEU A 46 0.79 8.90 6.76
C LEU A 46 -0.36 9.25 5.81
N GLY A 47 -0.08 10.07 4.80
CA GLY A 47 -1.02 10.48 3.76
C GLY A 47 -0.33 11.29 2.67
N THR A 48 -1.07 11.61 1.61
CA THR A 48 -0.59 12.44 0.50
C THR A 48 -1.48 13.66 0.34
N LEU A 49 -0.87 14.78 -0.04
CA LEU A 49 -1.55 16.02 -0.32
C LEU A 49 -1.30 16.43 -1.76
N ASP A 50 -2.36 16.67 -2.52
CA ASP A 50 -2.28 17.23 -3.87
C ASP A 50 -3.09 18.52 -3.99
N LEU A 51 -2.46 19.55 -4.58
CA LEU A 51 -3.11 20.80 -4.91
C LEU A 51 -3.45 20.80 -6.40
N LYS A 52 -4.74 20.79 -6.72
CA LYS A 52 -5.26 20.92 -8.09
C LYS A 52 -6.10 22.19 -8.23
N GLY A 53 -5.58 23.16 -8.98
CA GLY A 53 -6.22 24.47 -9.11
C GLY A 53 -6.42 25.14 -7.74
N ARG A 54 -7.67 25.26 -7.31
CA ARG A 54 -8.06 25.85 -6.01
C ARG A 54 -8.49 24.82 -4.97
N GLN A 55 -8.22 23.54 -5.21
CA GLN A 55 -8.62 22.44 -4.34
C GLN A 55 -7.38 21.74 -3.80
N LEU A 56 -7.26 21.71 -2.47
CA LEU A 56 -6.29 20.89 -1.77
C LEU A 56 -6.97 19.59 -1.35
N ARG A 57 -6.45 18.46 -1.84
CA ARG A 57 -6.96 17.12 -1.52
C ARG A 57 -5.97 16.42 -0.61
N LEU A 58 -6.47 15.93 0.52
CA LEU A 58 -5.74 15.07 1.44
C LEU A 58 -6.26 13.65 1.29
N GLN A 59 -5.37 12.69 1.01
CA GLN A 59 -5.70 11.27 0.95
C GLN A 59 -5.01 10.51 2.08
N VAL A 60 -5.79 9.70 2.80
CA VAL A 60 -5.36 8.89 3.94
C VAL A 60 -6.12 7.57 3.99
N ASN A 61 -5.57 6.59 4.70
CA ASN A 61 -6.14 5.25 4.82
C ASN A 61 -6.89 5.01 6.16
N SER A 62 -7.09 6.04 6.98
CA SER A 62 -7.86 5.89 8.23
C SER A 62 -8.55 7.18 8.65
N LYS A 63 -9.65 7.03 9.39
CA LYS A 63 -10.43 8.15 9.92
C LYS A 63 -9.61 8.99 10.91
N GLU A 64 -8.81 8.35 11.77
CA GLU A 64 -7.96 9.08 12.72
C GLU A 64 -6.92 9.94 11.99
N ARG A 65 -6.38 9.46 10.87
CA ARG A 65 -5.46 10.23 10.03
C ARG A 65 -6.18 11.37 9.30
N ALA A 66 -7.43 11.16 8.89
CA ALA A 66 -8.22 12.20 8.23
C ALA A 66 -8.47 13.38 9.20
N GLU A 67 -8.87 13.09 10.44
CA GLU A 67 -9.09 14.13 11.45
C GLU A 67 -7.78 14.84 11.83
N ARG A 68 -6.68 14.09 12.02
CA ARG A 68 -5.36 14.71 12.28
C ARG A 68 -4.89 15.60 11.11
N GLY A 69 -5.02 15.11 9.88
CA GLY A 69 -4.60 15.87 8.70
C GLY A 69 -5.49 17.10 8.48
N ARG A 70 -6.79 17.00 8.73
CA ARG A 70 -7.71 18.14 8.75
C ARG A 70 -7.30 19.19 9.77
N ALA A 71 -7.03 18.79 11.02
CA ALA A 71 -6.59 19.72 12.05
C ALA A 71 -5.26 20.40 11.68
N MET A 72 -4.30 19.63 11.14
CA MET A 72 -3.03 20.17 10.64
C MET A 72 -3.24 21.21 9.54
N LEU A 73 -4.09 20.92 8.56
CA LEU A 73 -4.40 21.83 7.47
C LEU A 73 -5.15 23.07 7.96
N GLN A 74 -6.07 22.93 8.90
CA GLN A 74 -6.79 24.06 9.48
C GLN A 74 -5.85 25.02 10.22
N VAL A 75 -4.89 24.48 10.98
CA VAL A 75 -3.88 25.29 11.68
C VAL A 75 -2.96 26.00 10.69
N GLY A 76 -2.53 25.32 9.63
CA GLY A 76 -1.57 25.88 8.66
C GLY A 76 -2.17 26.82 7.63
N LEU A 77 -3.42 26.59 7.20
CA LEU A 77 -4.06 27.33 6.11
C LEU A 77 -5.15 28.29 6.60
N GLY A 78 -5.66 28.11 7.81
CA GLY A 78 -6.67 29.00 8.41
C GLY A 78 -7.85 29.24 7.46
N ASP A 79 -8.09 30.51 7.14
CA ASP A 79 -9.23 30.96 6.32
C ASP A 79 -9.02 30.74 4.81
N LEU A 80 -7.85 30.27 4.37
CA LEU A 80 -7.59 29.95 2.97
C LEU A 80 -8.34 28.68 2.51
N VAL A 81 -8.81 27.87 3.46
CA VAL A 81 -9.57 26.65 3.20
C VAL A 81 -10.97 26.75 3.80
N ARG A 82 -11.97 26.33 3.02
CA ARG A 82 -13.35 26.18 3.49
C ARG A 82 -13.54 24.82 4.16
N ALA A 83 -14.72 24.61 4.76
CA ALA A 83 -15.08 23.32 5.32
C ALA A 83 -14.83 22.18 4.29
N PRO A 84 -14.09 21.12 4.67
CA PRO A 84 -13.70 20.08 3.74
C PRO A 84 -14.92 19.24 3.34
N LEU A 85 -14.94 18.81 2.08
CA LEU A 85 -15.80 17.71 1.65
C LEU A 85 -15.07 16.40 1.96
N THR A 86 -15.58 15.63 2.93
CA THR A 86 -15.00 14.33 3.29
C THR A 86 -15.70 13.22 2.52
N GLN A 87 -14.93 12.46 1.75
CA GLN A 87 -15.42 11.26 1.08
C GLN A 87 -14.77 10.03 1.71
N ILE A 88 -15.58 9.07 2.13
CA ILE A 88 -15.12 7.76 2.59
C ILE A 88 -15.37 6.78 1.44
N MET A 89 -14.30 6.16 0.97
CA MET A 89 -14.36 5.16 -0.09
C MET A 89 -13.96 3.80 0.46
N THR A 90 -14.50 2.73 -0.14
CA THR A 90 -13.97 1.39 0.09
C THR A 90 -12.59 1.24 -0.57
N PRO A 91 -11.75 0.29 -0.13
CA PRO A 91 -10.46 0.03 -0.76
C PRO A 91 -10.57 -0.24 -2.28
N ALA A 92 -11.63 -0.95 -2.71
CA ALA A 92 -11.89 -1.21 -4.12
C ALA A 92 -12.17 0.09 -4.91
N GLN A 93 -13.05 0.95 -4.39
CA GLN A 93 -13.36 2.25 -5.02
C GLN A 93 -12.14 3.18 -5.08
N ALA A 94 -11.28 3.16 -4.05
CA ALA A 94 -10.06 3.96 -4.03
C ALA A 94 -9.01 3.48 -5.06
N MET A 95 -8.95 2.17 -5.33
CA MET A 95 -8.08 1.62 -6.37
C MET A 95 -8.56 2.01 -7.78
N GLU A 96 -9.88 2.06 -7.99
CA GLU A 96 -10.49 2.46 -9.25
C GLU A 96 -10.35 3.98 -9.53
N ASP A 97 -10.49 4.83 -8.50
CA ASP A 97 -10.26 6.28 -8.59
C ASP A 97 -8.79 6.64 -8.91
N ARG A 98 -7.84 5.85 -8.39
CA ARG A 98 -6.41 5.99 -8.73
C ARG A 98 -6.14 5.70 -10.21
N GLY A 99 -6.87 4.77 -10.82
CA GLY A 99 -6.78 4.47 -12.25
C GLY A 99 -7.48 5.49 -13.15
N THR A 100 -8.40 6.28 -12.60
CA THR A 100 -9.26 7.21 -13.38
C THR A 100 -8.97 8.68 -13.16
N THR A 101 -7.97 9.06 -12.35
CA THR A 101 -7.67 10.48 -12.11
C THR A 101 -7.16 11.18 -13.40
N PRO A 102 -7.96 12.02 -14.08
CA PRO A 102 -7.51 12.78 -15.24
C PRO A 102 -6.66 13.95 -14.72
N GLY A 103 -5.45 14.11 -15.23
CA GLY A 103 -4.54 15.19 -14.80
C GLY A 103 -3.33 14.74 -14.01
N ARG A 104 -3.05 13.43 -13.91
CA ARG A 104 -1.65 12.98 -13.96
C ARG A 104 -1.32 12.84 -15.44
N GLU A 105 -1.15 13.95 -16.14
CA GLU A 105 -0.36 13.90 -17.37
C GLU A 105 1.05 13.53 -16.90
N VAL A 106 1.33 12.23 -16.90
CA VAL A 106 2.69 11.74 -16.86
C VAL A 106 3.28 12.28 -18.16
N SER A 107 4.12 13.33 -18.07
CA SER A 107 4.78 13.88 -19.24
C SER A 107 5.34 12.71 -20.06
N PRO A 108 5.19 12.69 -21.39
CA PRO A 108 5.66 11.58 -22.23
C PRO A 108 7.14 11.23 -21.98
N GLU A 109 7.91 12.23 -21.52
CA GLU A 109 9.34 12.15 -21.18
C GLU A 109 9.64 11.41 -19.85
N LEU A 110 8.62 11.18 -19.01
CA LEU A 110 8.70 10.47 -17.72
C LEU A 110 8.01 9.11 -17.76
N GLN A 111 7.52 8.68 -18.93
CA GLN A 111 6.97 7.33 -19.08
C GLN A 111 8.13 6.34 -19.08
N ILE A 112 8.32 5.69 -17.94
CA ILE A 112 9.21 4.55 -17.83
C ILE A 112 8.75 3.50 -18.86
N PRO A 113 9.65 2.94 -19.68
CA PRO A 113 9.28 1.88 -20.60
C PRO A 113 8.53 0.76 -19.84
N PRO A 114 7.46 0.17 -20.41
CA PRO A 114 6.65 -0.83 -19.71
C PRO A 114 7.45 -1.99 -19.12
N GLU A 115 8.55 -2.37 -19.77
CA GLU A 115 9.49 -3.40 -19.30
C GLU A 115 10.25 -2.97 -18.04
N GLU A 116 10.65 -1.70 -17.97
CA GLU A 116 11.40 -1.14 -16.85
C GLU A 116 10.47 -0.84 -15.67
N GLU A 117 9.23 -0.44 -15.93
CA GLU A 117 8.16 -0.36 -14.93
C GLU A 117 7.86 -1.74 -14.33
N ALA A 118 7.68 -2.76 -15.17
CA ALA A 118 7.47 -4.14 -14.72
C ALA A 118 8.64 -4.67 -13.88
N ARG A 119 9.88 -4.32 -14.25
CA ARG A 119 11.09 -4.69 -13.50
C ARG A 119 11.13 -4.03 -12.12
N ILE A 120 10.84 -2.73 -12.04
CA ILE A 120 10.82 -1.98 -10.77
C ILE A 120 9.72 -2.54 -9.85
N ILE A 121 8.51 -2.72 -10.39
CA ILE A 121 7.38 -3.30 -9.66
C ILE A 121 7.74 -4.72 -9.18
N GLY A 122 8.32 -5.55 -10.05
CA GLY A 122 8.75 -6.91 -9.70
C GLY A 122 9.76 -6.93 -8.54
N GLN A 123 10.79 -6.09 -8.58
CA GLN A 123 11.78 -5.99 -7.49
C GLN A 123 11.17 -5.50 -6.18
N MET A 124 10.27 -4.53 -6.25
CA MET A 124 9.55 -4.02 -5.08
C MET A 124 8.69 -5.13 -4.46
N LEU A 125 7.93 -5.86 -5.28
CA LEU A 125 7.08 -6.97 -4.83
C LEU A 125 7.91 -8.11 -4.25
N GLU A 126 9.01 -8.51 -4.87
CA GLU A 126 9.88 -9.56 -4.33
C GLU A 126 10.40 -9.19 -2.95
N ARG A 127 10.93 -7.98 -2.78
CA ARG A 127 11.42 -7.50 -1.49
C ARG A 127 10.30 -7.49 -0.44
N HIS A 128 9.12 -6.98 -0.80
CA HIS A 128 7.98 -6.93 0.10
C HIS A 128 7.55 -8.33 0.54
N TYR A 129 7.33 -9.25 -0.39
CA TYR A 129 6.84 -10.58 -0.06
C TYR A 129 7.89 -11.42 0.68
N ARG A 130 9.19 -11.18 0.47
CA ARG A 130 10.24 -11.80 1.30
C ARG A 130 10.09 -11.42 2.77
N GLN A 131 9.84 -10.13 3.05
CA GLN A 131 9.59 -9.67 4.42
C GLN A 131 8.32 -10.30 5.00
N VAL A 132 7.25 -10.40 4.21
CA VAL A 132 5.98 -11.02 4.65
C VAL A 132 6.16 -12.48 5.09
N LEU A 133 7.11 -13.22 4.51
CA LEU A 133 7.41 -14.61 4.94
C LEU A 133 7.97 -14.70 6.36
N ASP A 134 8.58 -13.62 6.85
CA ASP A 134 9.19 -13.51 8.17
C ASP A 134 8.28 -12.77 9.18
N GLU A 135 7.12 -12.28 8.74
CA GLU A 135 6.17 -11.57 9.58
C GLU A 135 4.99 -12.46 10.02
N PRO A 136 4.43 -12.24 11.23
CA PRO A 136 3.22 -12.91 11.69
C PRO A 136 2.01 -12.59 10.80
N VAL A 137 1.41 -13.61 10.20
CA VAL A 137 0.23 -13.46 9.34
C VAL A 137 -1.03 -13.90 10.09
N PRO A 138 -2.04 -13.02 10.27
CA PRO A 138 -3.28 -13.38 10.98
C PRO A 138 -4.02 -14.58 10.37
N ALA A 139 -4.07 -14.68 9.04
CA ALA A 139 -4.69 -15.82 8.33
C ALA A 139 -4.02 -17.17 8.66
N LEU A 140 -2.78 -17.15 9.17
CA LEU A 140 -2.03 -18.33 9.61
C LEU A 140 -2.08 -18.53 11.14
N GLY A 141 -2.91 -17.77 11.86
CA GLY A 141 -3.00 -17.80 13.32
C GLY A 141 -1.87 -17.03 14.00
N ASP A 142 -1.50 -15.86 13.46
CA ASP A 142 -0.39 -15.02 13.92
C ASP A 142 0.98 -15.75 13.91
N MET A 143 1.12 -16.80 13.10
CA MET A 143 2.40 -17.45 12.80
C MET A 143 3.02 -16.84 11.54
N THR A 144 4.35 -16.90 11.43
CA THR A 144 4.99 -16.58 10.15
C THR A 144 4.74 -17.69 9.13
N PRO A 145 4.66 -17.40 7.82
CA PRO A 145 4.56 -18.43 6.79
C PRO A 145 5.64 -19.51 6.91
N ARG A 146 6.88 -19.14 7.22
CA ARG A 146 7.98 -20.09 7.44
C ARG A 146 7.76 -21.01 8.64
N GLN A 147 7.17 -20.49 9.72
CA GLN A 147 6.82 -21.30 10.89
C GLN A 147 5.62 -22.21 10.62
N ALA A 148 4.61 -21.70 9.92
CA ALA A 148 3.38 -22.43 9.66
C ALA A 148 3.63 -23.68 8.79
N VAL A 149 4.55 -23.64 7.83
CA VAL A 149 4.86 -24.80 6.97
C VAL A 149 5.53 -25.97 7.68
N LEU A 150 5.96 -25.82 8.93
CA LEU A 150 6.54 -26.92 9.71
C LEU A 150 5.53 -28.01 10.06
N THR A 151 4.22 -27.68 10.02
CA THR A 151 3.15 -28.64 10.36
C THR A 151 2.34 -29.02 9.12
N ALA A 152 1.76 -30.23 9.09
CA ALA A 152 0.91 -30.66 7.99
C ALA A 152 -0.34 -29.80 7.82
N SER A 153 -0.94 -29.34 8.93
CA SER A 153 -2.09 -28.44 8.93
C SER A 153 -1.70 -27.02 8.49
N GLY A 154 -0.56 -26.51 8.96
CA GLY A 154 -0.07 -25.19 8.57
C GLY A 154 0.33 -25.12 7.10
N ARG A 155 0.94 -26.16 6.50
CA ARG A 155 1.18 -26.22 5.05
C ARG A 155 -0.08 -26.03 4.21
N LYS A 156 -1.21 -26.61 4.63
CA LYS A 156 -2.51 -26.42 3.96
C LYS A 156 -3.02 -24.98 4.09
N LYS A 157 -2.90 -24.38 5.28
CA LYS A 157 -3.29 -22.97 5.52
C LYS A 157 -2.45 -22.01 4.70
N VAL A 158 -1.12 -22.21 4.66
CA VAL A 158 -0.19 -21.40 3.85
C VAL A 158 -0.52 -21.53 2.37
N ALA A 159 -0.84 -22.74 1.88
CA ALA A 159 -1.25 -22.92 0.49
C ALA A 159 -2.54 -22.16 0.13
N ILE A 160 -3.55 -22.16 1.02
CA ILE A 160 -4.77 -21.37 0.81
C ILE A 160 -4.43 -19.87 0.79
N TRP A 161 -3.64 -19.41 1.75
CA TRP A 161 -3.23 -18.01 1.83
C TRP A 161 -2.42 -17.54 0.60
N LEU A 162 -1.50 -18.34 0.07
CA LEU A 162 -0.78 -18.02 -1.16
C LEU A 162 -1.70 -17.98 -2.38
N LYS A 163 -2.69 -18.87 -2.47
CA LYS A 163 -3.71 -18.83 -3.53
C LYS A 163 -4.56 -17.56 -3.44
N ASP A 164 -4.88 -17.11 -2.24
CA ASP A 164 -5.62 -15.85 -2.05
C ASP A 164 -4.79 -14.63 -2.49
N ILE A 165 -3.48 -14.65 -2.28
CA ILE A 165 -2.56 -13.63 -2.81
C ILE A 165 -2.57 -13.63 -4.35
N GLU A 166 -2.36 -14.79 -4.98
CA GLU A 166 -2.37 -14.94 -6.44
C GLU A 166 -3.74 -14.51 -7.01
N ASN A 167 -4.85 -14.95 -6.42
CA ASN A 167 -6.20 -14.60 -6.87
C ASN A 167 -6.51 -13.10 -6.72
N THR A 168 -6.05 -12.47 -5.64
CA THR A 168 -6.29 -11.04 -5.40
C THR A 168 -5.49 -10.18 -6.35
N THR A 169 -4.25 -10.59 -6.67
CA THR A 169 -3.41 -9.89 -7.66
C THR A 169 -3.99 -10.04 -9.06
N VAL A 170 -4.61 -11.19 -9.37
CA VAL A 170 -5.39 -11.39 -10.61
C VAL A 170 -6.65 -10.53 -10.65
N ARG A 171 -7.40 -10.41 -9.55
CA ARG A 171 -8.60 -9.56 -9.51
C ARG A 171 -8.30 -8.07 -9.60
N ALA A 172 -7.14 -7.64 -9.10
CA ALA A 172 -6.65 -6.27 -9.27
C ALA A 172 -6.30 -5.91 -10.74
N GLN A 173 -6.35 -6.88 -11.67
CA GLN A 173 -6.08 -6.70 -13.11
C GLN A 173 -7.23 -6.06 -13.90
N GLY A 174 -8.46 -6.02 -13.37
CA GLY A 174 -9.62 -5.45 -14.06
C GLY A 174 -9.45 -3.97 -14.49
N SER A 175 -8.36 -3.31 -14.06
CA SER A 175 -8.01 -1.92 -14.30
C SER A 175 -6.66 -1.69 -15.01
N GLY A 176 -6.05 -2.72 -15.63
CA GLY A 176 -4.98 -2.54 -16.63
C GLY A 176 -3.56 -2.21 -16.14
N GLY A 177 -3.18 -2.61 -14.92
CA GLY A 177 -1.84 -2.34 -14.36
C GLY A 177 -0.82 -3.49 -14.52
N ALA A 178 0.48 -3.13 -14.65
CA ALA A 178 1.67 -3.99 -14.79
C ALA A 178 1.94 -5.03 -13.68
N MET A 179 1.00 -5.22 -12.74
CA MET A 179 1.05 -6.27 -11.70
C MET A 179 0.75 -7.68 -12.25
N ALA A 180 0.21 -7.79 -13.46
CA ALA A 180 -0.32 -9.03 -14.02
C ALA A 180 0.72 -10.13 -14.32
N ALA A 181 2.01 -9.77 -14.42
CA ALA A 181 3.07 -10.68 -14.83
C ALA A 181 3.94 -11.19 -13.66
N TYR A 182 3.66 -10.79 -12.43
CA TYR A 182 4.49 -11.19 -11.30
C TYR A 182 4.19 -12.63 -10.86
N ASP A 183 5.18 -13.52 -11.04
CA ASP A 183 5.06 -14.92 -10.65
C ASP A 183 5.40 -15.11 -9.16
N PHE A 184 4.39 -15.49 -8.37
CA PHE A 184 4.54 -15.85 -6.96
C PHE A 184 5.14 -17.25 -6.74
N GLY A 185 5.48 -17.98 -7.81
CA GLY A 185 6.03 -19.34 -7.77
C GLY A 185 7.22 -19.50 -6.84
N TRP A 186 8.09 -18.48 -6.73
CA TRP A 186 9.23 -18.52 -5.83
C TRP A 186 8.82 -18.69 -4.36
N MET A 187 7.70 -18.11 -3.91
CA MET A 187 7.23 -18.26 -2.52
C MET A 187 6.84 -19.71 -2.23
N TRP A 188 6.19 -20.36 -3.19
CA TRP A 188 5.82 -21.77 -3.09
C TRP A 188 7.04 -22.70 -3.02
N HIS A 189 8.07 -22.40 -3.81
CA HIS A 189 9.35 -23.10 -3.79
C HIS A 189 10.09 -22.89 -2.47
N GLU A 190 10.20 -21.64 -2.03
CA GLU A 190 10.93 -21.26 -0.82
C GLU A 190 10.29 -21.85 0.45
N LEU A 191 8.97 -21.93 0.48
CA LEU A 191 8.22 -22.55 1.59
C LEU A 191 8.12 -24.09 1.47
N GLY A 192 8.69 -24.69 0.42
CA GLY A 192 8.70 -26.15 0.23
C GLY A 192 7.32 -26.77 -0.01
N ILE A 193 6.33 -25.98 -0.41
CA ILE A 193 4.93 -26.40 -0.60
C ILE A 193 4.47 -26.32 -2.05
N ILE A 194 5.39 -26.21 -3.02
CA ILE A 194 5.08 -26.12 -4.46
C ILE A 194 4.11 -27.18 -4.98
N ARG A 195 4.11 -28.39 -4.39
CA ARG A 195 3.18 -29.46 -4.74
C ARG A 195 1.70 -29.12 -4.47
N LEU A 196 1.44 -28.14 -3.61
CA LEU A 196 0.10 -27.67 -3.22
C LEU A 196 -0.40 -26.48 -4.08
N ARG A 197 0.42 -25.99 -5.03
CA ARG A 197 0.06 -24.87 -5.93
C ARG A 197 -1.02 -25.21 -6.95
N LYS A 198 -1.26 -26.50 -7.19
CA LYS A 198 -2.26 -27.01 -8.15
C LYS A 198 -3.67 -26.50 -7.88
#